data_AF-A0A6C1T4X8-F1
#
_entry.id   AF-A0A6C1T4X8-F1
#
_cell.length_a   1.000
_cell.length_b   1.000
_cell.length_c   1.000
_cell.angle_alpha   90.00
_cell.angle_beta   90.00
_cell.angle_gamma   90.00
#
_symmetry.space_group_name_H-M   'P 1'
#
loop_
_entity.id
_entity.type
_entity.pdbx_description
1 polymer ?
#
loop_
_entity_poly.entity_id
_entity_poly.type
_entity_poly.pdbx_seq_one_letter_code
_entity_poly.pdbx_strand_id
1 'polypeptide(L)'
;QMHRQLSNPQNTRLSHSSSVSNEIELGNPRVCAAEAPETGLFGRMAPSAAYLSIVAHEATHAILYSRGLGADRYLEHEYIASVVSMQVLPESTREAYLASMPLTIQVALWELTPFLQLMNPDLFTGRAWRHFDAQPENCLFLRALSDGLLRLPDFSAF
;
A
#
# COMPACT_ATOMS: atom_id res chain seq x y z
N GLN A 1 26.83 32.61 -19.58
CA GLN A 1 25.56 32.60 -18.81
C GLN A 1 24.81 31.34 -19.19
N MET A 2 24.91 30.28 -18.38
CA MET A 2 24.03 29.12 -18.46
C MET A 2 24.12 28.40 -17.11
N HIS A 3 23.29 28.86 -16.17
CA HIS A 3 23.10 28.21 -14.89
C HIS A 3 22.44 26.86 -15.14
N ARG A 4 23.19 25.79 -14.84
CA ARG A 4 22.67 24.44 -14.68
C ARG A 4 21.70 24.49 -13.49
N GLN A 5 20.40 24.44 -13.79
CA GLN A 5 19.35 24.36 -12.76
C GLN A 5 19.59 23.11 -11.92
N LEU A 6 19.74 23.35 -10.62
CA LEU A 6 19.79 22.35 -9.57
C LEU A 6 18.46 21.57 -9.62
N SER A 7 18.55 20.27 -9.89
CA SER A 7 17.46 19.32 -9.79
C SER A 7 16.88 19.36 -8.37
N ASN A 8 15.61 19.76 -8.24
CA ASN A 8 14.87 19.81 -6.99
C ASN A 8 14.67 18.37 -6.45
N PRO A 9 15.14 18.04 -5.22
CA PRO A 9 14.99 16.71 -4.63
C PRO A 9 13.54 16.28 -4.34
N GLN A 10 12.56 17.16 -4.51
CA GLN A 10 11.14 16.80 -4.47
C GLN A 10 10.65 16.06 -5.73
N ASN A 11 11.42 16.04 -6.82
CA ASN A 11 10.95 15.51 -8.11
C ASN A 11 11.25 14.01 -8.33
N THR A 12 11.80 13.32 -7.32
CA THR A 12 12.23 11.92 -7.40
C THR A 12 11.54 11.00 -6.40
N ARG A 13 10.59 11.50 -5.61
CA ARG A 13 9.88 10.70 -4.59
C ARG A 13 8.50 10.30 -5.13
N LEU A 14 8.22 9.01 -5.17
CA LEU A 14 6.96 8.46 -5.72
C LEU A 14 5.75 8.82 -4.81
N SER A 15 5.94 8.75 -3.50
CA SER A 15 4.99 9.26 -2.50
C SER A 15 5.66 9.50 -1.14
N HIS A 16 5.04 10.34 -0.32
CA HIS A 16 5.33 10.46 1.11
C HIS A 16 4.07 10.90 1.85
N SER A 17 3.71 10.17 2.91
CA SER A 17 2.71 10.61 3.90
C SER A 17 3.41 11.04 5.19
N SER A 18 3.05 12.24 5.67
CA SER A 18 3.56 12.81 6.92
C SER A 18 2.51 12.65 8.02
N SER A 19 2.89 11.99 9.12
CA SER A 19 2.03 11.84 10.32
C SER A 19 1.82 13.17 11.08
N VAL A 20 2.47 14.26 10.65
CA VAL A 20 2.47 15.55 11.35
C VAL A 20 1.59 16.60 10.66
N SER A 21 1.37 16.53 9.34
CA SER A 21 0.71 17.62 8.58
C SER A 21 -0.63 17.28 7.94
N ASN A 22 -1.19 16.06 8.07
CA ASN A 22 -2.40 15.63 7.34
C ASN A 22 -2.30 15.83 5.81
N GLU A 23 -1.07 15.91 5.29
CA GLU A 23 -0.80 16.12 3.88
C GLU A 23 -0.26 14.83 3.27
N ILE A 24 -0.66 14.58 2.02
CA ILE A 24 -0.10 13.54 1.18
C ILE A 24 0.65 14.24 0.06
N GLU A 25 1.93 13.95 -0.07
CA GLU A 25 2.70 14.33 -1.25
C GLU A 25 2.78 13.14 -2.20
N LEU A 26 2.24 13.30 -3.40
CA LEU A 26 2.33 12.31 -4.47
C LEU A 26 3.24 12.86 -5.58
N GLY A 27 4.13 12.00 -6.07
CA GLY A 27 4.89 12.28 -7.28
C GLY A 27 3.97 12.53 -8.47
N ASN A 28 4.41 13.33 -9.43
CA ASN A 28 3.63 13.55 -10.65
C ASN A 28 3.37 12.21 -11.37
N PRO A 29 2.17 11.94 -11.92
CA PRO A 29 1.89 10.71 -12.68
C PRO A 29 2.93 10.38 -13.76
N ARG A 30 3.54 11.41 -14.36
CA ARG A 30 4.62 11.25 -15.35
C ARG A 30 5.92 10.71 -14.75
N VAL A 31 6.23 11.05 -13.50
CA VAL A 31 7.37 10.50 -12.75
C VAL A 31 7.10 9.04 -12.41
N CYS A 32 5.89 8.69 -11.96
CA CYS A 32 5.51 7.29 -11.74
C CYS A 32 5.66 6.46 -13.02
N ALA A 33 5.32 7.00 -14.19
CA ALA A 33 5.49 6.32 -15.47
C ALA A 33 6.97 6.18 -15.88
N ALA A 34 7.80 7.19 -15.63
CA ALA A 34 9.20 7.22 -16.03
C ALA A 34 10.10 6.37 -15.12
N GLU A 35 9.75 6.28 -13.83
CA GLU A 35 10.52 5.60 -12.79
C GLU A 35 9.88 4.24 -12.39
N ALA A 36 8.86 3.79 -13.13
CA ALA A 36 8.24 2.49 -12.88
C ALA A 36 9.31 1.40 -12.96
N PRO A 37 9.48 0.58 -11.91
CA PRO A 37 10.48 -0.48 -11.94
C PRO A 37 10.13 -1.47 -13.06
N GLU A 38 11.12 -2.04 -13.75
CA GLU A 38 10.86 -3.03 -14.81
C GLU A 38 10.18 -4.31 -14.29
N THR A 39 10.27 -4.54 -12.98
CA THR A 39 9.75 -5.72 -12.29
C THR A 39 8.93 -5.33 -11.06
N GLY A 40 8.04 -6.21 -10.61
CA GLY A 40 7.17 -5.97 -9.44
C GLY A 40 5.74 -5.61 -9.84
N LEU A 41 4.92 -5.23 -8.84
CA LEU A 41 3.52 -4.84 -9.00
C LEU A 41 3.37 -3.73 -10.05
N PHE A 42 4.07 -2.62 -9.85
CA PHE A 42 3.86 -1.39 -10.60
C PHE A 42 4.50 -1.40 -12.00
N GLY A 43 5.53 -2.22 -12.20
CA GLY A 43 6.20 -2.38 -13.51
C GLY A 43 5.35 -3.05 -14.59
N ARG A 44 4.39 -3.87 -14.16
CA ARG A 44 3.54 -4.66 -15.06
C ARG A 44 2.15 -4.04 -15.29
N MET A 45 1.92 -2.86 -14.73
CA MET A 45 0.64 -2.17 -14.80
C MET A 45 0.67 -1.00 -15.77
N ALA A 46 -0.50 -0.66 -16.32
CA ALA A 46 -0.65 0.62 -16.99
C ALA A 46 -0.31 1.74 -15.99
N PRO A 47 0.51 2.75 -16.37
CA PRO A 47 0.95 3.77 -15.42
C PRO A 47 -0.18 4.52 -14.71
N SER A 48 -1.34 4.69 -15.36
CA SER A 48 -2.53 5.28 -14.75
C SER A 48 -3.13 4.41 -13.65
N ALA A 49 -3.14 3.09 -13.81
CA ALA A 49 -3.63 2.16 -12.80
C ALA A 49 -2.66 2.08 -11.62
N ALA A 50 -1.35 2.03 -11.89
CA ALA A 50 -0.31 2.11 -10.87
C ALA A 50 -0.44 3.39 -10.04
N TYR A 51 -0.58 4.54 -10.71
CA TYR A 51 -0.76 5.83 -10.05
C TYR A 51 -2.00 5.86 -9.16
N LEU A 52 -3.16 5.39 -9.66
CA LEU A 52 -4.40 5.35 -8.89
C LEU A 52 -4.27 4.45 -7.65
N SER A 53 -3.60 3.30 -7.78
CA SER A 53 -3.34 2.38 -6.67
C SER A 53 -2.48 3.02 -5.58
N ILE A 54 -1.42 3.75 -5.96
CA ILE A 54 -0.56 4.51 -5.03
C ILE A 54 -1.35 5.63 -4.34
N VAL A 55 -2.14 6.41 -5.11
CA VAL A 55 -2.98 7.47 -4.54
C VAL A 55 -3.94 6.89 -3.49
N ALA A 56 -4.57 5.76 -3.79
CA ALA A 56 -5.52 5.11 -2.89
C ALA A 56 -4.84 4.56 -1.62
N HIS A 57 -3.62 4.03 -1.74
CA HIS A 57 -2.80 3.61 -0.60
C HIS A 57 -2.53 4.78 0.35
N GLU A 58 -1.95 5.88 -0.15
CA GLU A 58 -1.59 7.03 0.68
C GLU A 58 -2.81 7.78 1.23
N ALA A 59 -3.90 7.86 0.44
CA ALA A 59 -5.16 8.41 0.90
C ALA A 59 -5.71 7.64 2.11
N THR A 60 -5.51 6.32 2.13
CA THR A 60 -5.92 5.49 3.25
C THR A 60 -5.16 5.86 4.52
N HIS A 61 -3.83 6.01 4.45
CA HIS A 61 -3.03 6.46 5.59
C HIS A 61 -3.53 7.79 6.16
N ALA A 62 -3.74 8.80 5.31
CA ALA A 62 -4.25 10.10 5.78
C ALA A 62 -5.63 10.00 6.43
N ILE A 63 -6.54 9.20 5.86
CA ILE A 63 -7.86 8.96 6.45
C ILE A 63 -7.72 8.30 7.83
N LEU A 64 -6.89 7.26 7.96
CA LEU A 64 -6.69 6.56 9.24
C LEU A 64 -6.07 7.46 10.30
N TYR A 65 -5.08 8.27 9.93
CA TYR A 65 -4.52 9.29 10.82
C TYR A 65 -5.58 10.32 11.25
N SER A 66 -6.38 10.84 10.30
CA SER A 66 -7.43 11.82 10.61
C SER A 66 -8.52 11.27 11.54
N ARG A 67 -8.73 9.95 11.52
CA ARG A 67 -9.64 9.23 12.41
C ARG A 67 -9.03 8.88 13.77
N GLY A 68 -7.77 9.22 14.00
CA GLY A 68 -7.07 9.00 15.28
C GLY A 68 -6.45 7.62 15.43
N LEU A 69 -6.31 6.83 14.35
CA LEU A 69 -5.56 5.58 14.41
C LEU A 69 -4.06 5.91 14.53
N GLY A 70 -3.47 5.62 15.69
CA GLY A 70 -2.10 6.00 16.02
C GLY A 70 -1.04 5.39 15.09
N ALA A 71 0.11 6.06 15.00
CA ALA A 71 1.26 5.59 14.21
C ALA A 71 1.88 4.28 14.75
N ASP A 72 1.62 3.95 16.02
CA ASP A 72 1.99 2.68 16.66
C ASP A 72 1.20 1.47 16.10
N ARG A 73 0.29 1.72 15.15
CA ARG A 73 -0.54 0.74 14.47
C ARG A 73 -0.11 0.51 13.02
N TYR A 74 1.20 0.56 12.81
CA TYR A 74 1.83 0.53 11.49
C TYR A 74 1.29 -0.59 10.60
N LEU A 75 1.19 -1.82 11.10
CA LEU A 75 0.78 -2.94 10.26
C LEU A 75 -0.70 -2.86 9.86
N GLU A 76 -1.55 -2.30 10.71
CA GLU A 76 -2.96 -2.05 10.38
C GLU A 76 -3.10 -0.99 9.29
N HIS A 77 -2.34 0.09 9.39
CA HIS A 77 -2.26 1.12 8.34
C HIS A 77 -1.88 0.49 7.00
N GLU A 78 -0.78 -0.27 6.97
CA GLU A 78 -0.29 -0.95 5.77
C GLU A 78 -1.27 -2.00 5.23
N TYR A 79 -1.91 -2.77 6.11
CA TYR A 79 -2.90 -3.77 5.70
C TYR A 79 -4.10 -3.11 5.00
N ILE A 80 -4.71 -2.10 5.62
CA ILE A 80 -5.89 -1.43 5.06
C ILE A 80 -5.50 -0.72 3.75
N ALA A 81 -4.37 -0.01 3.74
CA ALA A 81 -3.88 0.67 2.56
C ALA A 81 -3.60 -0.30 1.39
N SER A 82 -3.06 -1.49 1.68
CA SER A 82 -2.85 -2.56 0.70
C SER A 82 -4.16 -3.11 0.13
N VAL A 83 -5.18 -3.30 0.97
CA VAL A 83 -6.49 -3.78 0.50
C VAL A 83 -7.16 -2.72 -0.38
N VAL A 84 -7.13 -1.46 0.02
CA VAL A 84 -7.73 -0.35 -0.74
C VAL A 84 -6.99 -0.13 -2.06
N SER A 85 -5.66 -0.19 -2.07
CA SER A 85 -4.85 -0.03 -3.29
C SER A 85 -5.14 -1.12 -4.33
N MET A 86 -5.47 -2.32 -3.89
CA MET A 86 -5.88 -3.45 -4.73
C MET A 86 -7.35 -3.35 -5.17
N GLN A 87 -8.23 -2.84 -4.31
CA GLN A 87 -9.65 -2.68 -4.62
C GLN A 87 -9.90 -1.71 -5.78
N VAL A 88 -9.09 -0.67 -5.93
CA VAL A 88 -9.23 0.35 -6.99
C VAL A 88 -8.70 -0.12 -8.36
N LEU A 89 -7.97 -1.23 -8.41
CA LEU A 89 -7.48 -1.78 -9.66
C LEU A 89 -8.62 -2.43 -10.47
N PRO A 90 -8.57 -2.37 -11.82
CA PRO A 90 -9.39 -3.24 -12.65
C PRO A 90 -9.18 -4.70 -12.26
N GLU A 91 -10.25 -5.49 -12.21
CA GLU A 91 -10.19 -6.90 -11.79
C GLU A 91 -9.15 -7.71 -12.59
N SER A 92 -9.11 -7.54 -13.91
CA SER A 92 -8.12 -8.20 -14.77
C SER A 92 -6.67 -7.85 -14.41
N THR A 93 -6.42 -6.60 -13.99
CA THR A 93 -5.10 -6.13 -13.57
C THR A 93 -4.73 -6.70 -12.20
N ARG A 94 -5.70 -6.75 -11.28
CA ARG A 94 -5.54 -7.35 -9.96
C ARG A 94 -5.26 -8.85 -10.05
N GLU A 95 -6.01 -9.59 -10.85
CA GLU A 95 -5.80 -11.03 -11.04
C GLU A 95 -4.46 -11.33 -11.71
N ALA A 96 -4.06 -10.56 -12.73
CA ALA A 96 -2.75 -10.70 -13.37
C ALA A 96 -1.61 -10.48 -12.37
N TYR A 97 -1.76 -9.51 -11.47
CA TYR A 97 -0.81 -9.29 -10.39
C TYR A 97 -0.74 -10.47 -9.42
N LEU A 98 -1.89 -10.93 -8.90
CA LEU A 98 -1.96 -12.05 -7.97
C LEU A 98 -1.38 -13.34 -8.58
N ALA A 99 -1.60 -13.57 -9.87
CA ALA A 99 -1.05 -14.72 -10.61
C ALA A 99 0.48 -14.65 -10.79
N SER A 100 1.08 -13.46 -10.70
CA SER A 100 2.53 -13.27 -10.83
C SER A 100 3.32 -13.56 -9.54
N MET A 101 2.62 -13.88 -8.44
CA MET A 101 3.19 -14.02 -7.11
C MET A 101 3.12 -15.45 -6.59
N PRO A 102 4.08 -15.87 -5.74
CA PRO A 102 4.03 -17.16 -5.04
C PRO A 102 3.03 -17.10 -3.87
N LEU A 103 1.76 -16.89 -4.16
CA LEU A 103 0.69 -16.81 -3.17
C LEU A 103 0.03 -18.17 -2.96
N THR A 104 -0.26 -18.48 -1.70
CA THR A 104 -1.19 -19.55 -1.34
C THR A 104 -2.63 -19.08 -1.56
N ILE A 105 -3.55 -20.03 -1.79
CA ILE A 105 -4.99 -19.74 -1.95
C ILE A 105 -5.56 -19.14 -0.66
N GLN A 106 -5.11 -19.64 0.49
CA GLN A 106 -5.47 -19.14 1.81
C GLN A 106 -4.22 -18.56 2.46
N VAL A 107 -4.32 -17.30 2.88
CA VAL A 107 -3.32 -16.60 3.67
C VAL A 107 -3.87 -16.49 5.08
N ALA A 108 -3.14 -17.00 6.06
CA ALA A 108 -3.51 -16.84 7.46
C ALA A 108 -3.02 -15.50 8.01
N LEU A 109 -3.72 -14.96 9.01
CA LEU A 109 -3.40 -13.63 9.57
C LEU A 109 -1.97 -13.53 10.14
N TRP A 110 -1.44 -14.62 10.71
CA TRP A 110 -0.09 -14.67 11.28
C TRP A 110 1.02 -14.60 10.22
N GLU A 111 0.69 -14.84 8.94
CA GLU A 111 1.64 -14.71 7.83
C GLU A 111 1.88 -13.26 7.41
N LEU A 112 1.01 -12.35 7.85
CA LEU A 112 1.09 -10.92 7.59
C LEU A 112 1.88 -10.29 8.74
N THR A 113 3.19 -10.14 8.54
CA THR A 113 4.10 -9.64 9.56
C THR A 113 4.71 -8.31 9.15
N PRO A 114 5.16 -7.49 10.13
CA PRO A 114 5.88 -6.26 9.81
C PRO A 114 7.18 -6.51 9.04
N PHE A 115 7.85 -7.64 9.33
CA PHE A 115 9.05 -8.05 8.61
C PHE A 115 8.76 -8.35 7.12
N LEU A 116 7.66 -9.05 6.83
CA LEU A 116 7.24 -9.29 5.46
C LEU A 116 6.97 -7.97 4.74
N GLN A 117 6.25 -7.04 5.38
CA GLN A 117 5.94 -5.74 4.77
C GLN A 117 7.21 -4.94 4.45
N LEU A 118 8.19 -4.95 5.35
CA LEU A 118 9.46 -4.25 5.13
C LEU A 118 10.31 -4.88 4.02
N MET A 119 10.37 -6.21 3.97
CA MET A 119 11.24 -6.94 3.05
C MET A 119 10.65 -7.10 1.65
N ASN A 120 9.33 -7.23 1.55
CA ASN A 120 8.63 -7.48 0.30
C ASN A 120 7.20 -6.91 0.34
N PRO A 121 7.06 -5.57 0.17
CA PRO A 121 5.76 -4.89 0.26
C PRO A 121 4.78 -5.33 -0.83
N ASP A 122 5.29 -5.71 -1.99
CA ASP A 122 4.51 -6.32 -3.06
C ASP A 122 3.87 -7.63 -2.57
N LEU A 123 4.67 -8.57 -2.06
CA LEU A 123 4.13 -9.84 -1.56
C LEU A 123 3.17 -9.64 -0.38
N PHE A 124 3.47 -8.71 0.52
CA PHE A 124 2.56 -8.34 1.60
C PHE A 124 1.22 -7.84 1.06
N THR A 125 1.22 -6.94 0.08
CA THR A 125 0.01 -6.41 -0.55
C THR A 125 -0.84 -7.53 -1.17
N GLY A 126 -0.21 -8.44 -1.92
CA GLY A 126 -0.90 -9.59 -2.51
C GLY A 126 -1.49 -10.52 -1.45
N ARG A 127 -0.78 -10.76 -0.36
CA ARG A 127 -1.24 -11.58 0.77
C ARG A 127 -2.37 -10.91 1.55
N ALA A 128 -2.29 -9.61 1.80
CA ALA A 128 -3.32 -8.83 2.47
C ALA A 128 -4.64 -8.88 1.68
N TRP A 129 -4.57 -8.71 0.36
CA TRP A 129 -5.74 -8.88 -0.50
C TRP A 129 -6.33 -10.29 -0.43
N ARG A 130 -5.52 -11.34 -0.57
CA ARG A 130 -5.99 -12.74 -0.47
C ARG A 130 -6.64 -13.03 0.88
N HIS A 131 -6.03 -12.57 1.97
CA HIS A 131 -6.61 -12.71 3.30
C HIS A 131 -7.97 -11.99 3.39
N PHE A 132 -8.05 -10.74 2.94
CA PHE A 132 -9.28 -9.93 2.93
C PHE A 132 -10.40 -10.55 2.10
N ASP A 133 -10.11 -10.95 0.87
CA ASP A 133 -11.07 -11.51 -0.08
C ASP A 133 -11.64 -12.86 0.39
N ALA A 134 -10.85 -13.62 1.15
CA ALA A 134 -11.29 -14.87 1.76
C ALA A 134 -12.15 -14.70 3.02
N GLN A 135 -12.25 -13.50 3.61
CA GLN A 135 -13.08 -13.27 4.80
C GLN A 135 -14.57 -13.12 4.43
N PRO A 136 -15.49 -13.91 5.01
CA PRO A 136 -16.93 -13.72 4.80
C PRO A 136 -17.43 -12.34 5.22
N GLU A 137 -16.81 -11.76 6.26
CA GLU A 137 -17.17 -10.47 6.87
C GLU A 137 -16.04 -9.43 6.68
N ASN A 138 -15.48 -9.38 5.48
CA ASN A 138 -14.30 -8.60 5.14
C ASN A 138 -14.38 -7.10 5.51
N CYS A 139 -15.54 -6.46 5.30
CA CYS A 139 -15.77 -5.06 5.66
C CYS A 139 -15.81 -4.85 7.18
N LEU A 140 -16.36 -5.80 7.95
CA LEU A 140 -16.36 -5.73 9.41
C LEU A 140 -14.94 -5.89 9.96
N PHE A 141 -14.14 -6.76 9.34
CA PHE A 141 -12.72 -6.92 9.67
C PHE A 141 -11.94 -5.62 9.45
N LEU A 142 -12.06 -4.98 8.28
CA LEU A 142 -11.42 -3.69 8.01
C LEU A 142 -11.87 -2.61 9.00
N ARG A 143 -13.16 -2.57 9.31
CA ARG A 143 -13.71 -1.62 10.28
C ARG A 143 -13.09 -1.82 11.66
N ALA A 144 -13.01 -3.07 12.14
CA ALA A 144 -12.40 -3.40 13.42
C ALA A 144 -10.92 -2.98 13.50
N LEU A 145 -10.15 -3.12 12.41
CA LEU A 145 -8.79 -2.58 12.34
C LEU A 145 -8.79 -1.04 12.39
N SER A 146 -9.62 -0.39 11.58
CA SER A 146 -9.67 1.08 11.48
C SER A 146 -10.17 1.77 12.75
N ASP A 147 -11.00 1.09 13.53
CA ASP A 147 -11.53 1.57 14.82
C ASP A 147 -10.59 1.18 15.98
N GLY A 148 -9.47 0.49 15.70
CA GLY A 148 -8.49 0.07 16.69
C GLY A 148 -8.91 -1.10 17.58
N LEU A 149 -10.05 -1.75 17.28
CA LEU A 149 -10.63 -2.86 18.05
C LEU A 149 -9.90 -4.18 17.85
N LEU A 150 -9.25 -4.36 16.70
CA LEU A 150 -8.44 -5.53 16.37
C LEU A 150 -6.99 -5.11 16.14
N ARG A 151 -6.03 -5.89 16.65
CA ARG A 151 -4.58 -5.71 16.43
C ARG A 151 -4.00 -6.79 15.53
N LEU A 152 -3.12 -6.39 14.62
CA LEU A 152 -2.26 -7.31 13.88
C LEU A 152 -0.95 -7.57 14.66
N PRO A 153 -0.21 -8.65 14.35
CA PRO A 153 1.09 -8.89 14.95
C PRO A 153 2.04 -7.71 14.73
N ASP A 154 2.75 -7.27 15.77
CA ASP A 154 3.73 -6.19 15.69
C ASP A 154 5.17 -6.71 15.85
N PHE A 155 6.14 -5.80 15.85
CA PHE A 155 7.56 -6.16 16.01
C PHE A 155 7.89 -6.72 17.40
N SER A 156 7.02 -6.56 18.41
CA SER A 156 7.25 -7.10 19.75
C SER A 156 6.90 -8.58 19.87
N ALA A 157 6.27 -9.16 18.84
CA ALA A 157 5.94 -10.57 18.76
C ALA A 157 7.12 -11.47 18.32
N PHE A 158 8.31 -10.91 18.09
CA PHE A 158 9.53 -11.59 17.63
C PHE A 158 10.74 -11.19 18.46
#